data_AF-A0A5A8A4Z3-F1
#
_entry.id   AF-A0A5A8A4Z3-F1
#
_cell.length_a   1.000
_cell.length_b   1.000
_cell.length_c   1.000
_cell.angle_alpha   90.00
_cell.angle_beta   90.00
_cell.angle_gamma   90.00
#
_symmetry.space_group_name_H-M   'P 1'
#
loop_
_entity.id
_entity.type
_entity.pdbx_description
1 polymer ?
#
loop_
_entity_poly.entity_id
_entity_poly.type
_entity_poly.pdbx_seq_one_letter_code
_entity_poly.pdbx_strand_id
1 'polypeptide(L)'
;MARRGVFVRAEEVAFLEEVRRWRQHCILVLTRAKPQGPLYKATEKIIDAIDDVAEVVTSDRRAFYQRDATTPGKALPPVKWRTVE
;
A
#
# COMPACT_ATOMS: atom_id res chain seq x y z
N MET A 1 -1.49 7.19 22.14
CA MET A 1 -1.77 5.84 22.68
C MET A 1 -2.95 5.27 21.91
N ALA A 2 -2.70 4.39 20.93
CA ALA A 2 -3.77 3.75 20.16
C ALA A 2 -4.50 2.73 21.04
N ARG A 3 -5.82 2.85 21.16
CA ARG A 3 -6.67 1.92 21.89
C ARG A 3 -6.72 0.60 21.11
N ARG A 4 -5.90 -0.37 21.50
CA ARG A 4 -6.08 -1.78 21.09
C ARG A 4 -7.46 -2.24 21.59
N GLY A 5 -8.43 -2.44 20.68
CA GLY A 5 -9.71 -3.05 21.06
C GLY A 5 -10.95 -2.69 20.25
N VAL A 6 -10.85 -2.45 18.93
CA VAL A 6 -12.06 -2.21 18.12
C VAL A 6 -12.61 -3.48 17.46
N PHE A 7 -11.80 -4.51 17.21
CA PHE A 7 -12.22 -5.71 16.47
C PHE A 7 -11.61 -7.01 17.02
N VAL A 8 -12.23 -8.15 16.71
CA VAL A 8 -11.62 -9.48 16.92
C VAL A 8 -10.57 -9.70 15.82
N ARG A 9 -9.40 -10.26 16.14
CA ARG A 9 -8.24 -10.43 15.24
C ARG A 9 -8.55 -10.94 13.81
N ALA A 10 -9.58 -11.77 13.65
CA ALA A 10 -10.00 -12.29 12.35
C ALA A 10 -10.76 -11.23 11.50
N GLU A 11 -11.57 -10.39 12.16
CA GLU A 11 -12.30 -9.29 11.53
C GLU A 11 -11.34 -8.17 11.10
N GLU A 12 -10.30 -7.91 11.90
CA GLU A 12 -9.22 -6.97 11.52
C GLU A 12 -8.57 -7.36 10.19
N VAL A 13 -8.26 -8.64 10.00
CA VAL A 13 -7.64 -9.15 8.76
C VAL A 13 -8.61 -9.05 7.59
N ALA A 14 -9.87 -9.43 7.75
CA ALA A 14 -10.87 -9.34 6.69
C ALA A 14 -11.09 -7.89 6.24
N PHE A 15 -11.18 -6.97 7.20
CA PHE A 15 -11.36 -5.55 6.94
C PHE A 15 -10.15 -4.93 6.25
N LEU A 16 -8.92 -5.28 6.67
CA LEU A 16 -7.70 -4.81 6.00
C LEU A 16 -7.58 -5.31 4.56
N GLU A 17 -7.96 -6.56 4.27
CA GLU A 17 -7.96 -7.09 2.90
C GLU A 17 -9.00 -6.39 2.01
N GLU A 18 -10.15 -6.00 2.56
CA GLU A 18 -11.15 -5.22 1.82
C GLU A 18 -10.64 -3.83 1.47
N VAL A 19 -10.12 -3.11 2.47
CA VAL A 19 -9.57 -1.76 2.30
C VAL A 19 -8.36 -1.77 1.34
N ARG A 20 -7.54 -2.83 1.38
CA ARG A 20 -6.43 -3.04 0.43
C ARG A 20 -6.91 -3.10 -1.02
N ARG A 21 -8.01 -3.80 -1.28
CA ARG A 21 -8.60 -3.90 -2.64
C ARG A 21 -9.11 -2.54 -3.11
N TRP A 22 -9.76 -1.76 -2.25
CA TRP A 22 -10.18 -0.39 -2.59
C TRP A 22 -8.99 0.49 -2.97
N ARG A 23 -7.88 0.40 -2.22
CA ARG A 23 -6.65 1.14 -2.52
C ARG A 23 -6.09 0.78 -3.89
N GLN A 24 -6.06 -0.50 -4.25
CA GLN A 24 -5.61 -0.97 -5.56
C GLN A 24 -6.47 -0.42 -6.70
N HIS A 25 -7.79 -0.40 -6.54
CA HIS A 25 -8.68 0.21 -7.52
C HIS A 25 -8.44 1.72 -7.67
N CYS A 26 -8.21 2.44 -6.56
CA CYS A 26 -7.87 3.86 -6.61
C CYS A 26 -6.55 4.10 -7.36
N ILE A 27 -5.54 3.25 -7.17
CA ILE A 27 -4.29 3.31 -7.95
C ILE A 27 -4.58 3.17 -9.45
N LEU A 28 -5.43 2.21 -9.86
CA LEU A 28 -5.80 2.04 -11.27
C LEU A 28 -6.53 3.25 -11.85
N VAL A 29 -7.28 3.99 -11.04
CA VAL A 29 -7.89 5.27 -11.45
C VAL A 29 -6.81 6.33 -11.61
N LEU A 30 -5.87 6.44 -10.66
CA LEU A 30 -4.76 7.40 -10.74
C LEU A 30 -3.85 7.18 -11.95
N THR A 31 -3.57 5.93 -12.33
CA THR A 31 -2.71 5.64 -13.51
C THR A 31 -3.35 6.08 -14.83
N ARG A 32 -4.68 6.22 -14.87
CA ARG A 32 -5.43 6.66 -16.06
C ARG A 32 -5.81 8.13 -16.01
N ALA A 33 -5.89 8.72 -14.82
CA ALA A 33 -6.24 10.12 -14.63
C ALA A 33 -5.10 11.04 -15.07
N LYS A 34 -5.44 12.22 -15.62
CA LYS A 34 -4.46 13.27 -15.87
C LYS A 34 -3.77 13.66 -14.56
N PRO A 35 -2.42 13.59 -14.47
CA PRO A 35 -1.69 14.00 -13.26
C PRO A 35 -2.11 15.39 -12.81
N GLN A 36 -2.33 15.56 -11.51
CA GLN A 36 -2.77 16.82 -10.89
C GLN A 36 -4.14 17.35 -11.36
N GLY A 37 -4.88 16.60 -12.18
CA GLY A 37 -6.24 16.94 -12.59
C GLY A 37 -7.28 16.72 -11.49
N PRO A 38 -8.53 17.18 -11.65
CA PRO A 38 -9.57 17.07 -10.63
C PRO A 38 -9.84 15.63 -10.17
N LEU A 39 -9.92 14.69 -11.12
CA LEU A 39 -10.09 13.26 -10.82
C LEU A 39 -8.89 12.68 -10.06
N TYR A 40 -7.67 13.08 -10.44
CA TYR A 40 -6.44 12.65 -9.77
C TYR A 40 -6.45 13.10 -8.30
N LYS A 41 -6.67 14.40 -8.06
CA LYS A 41 -6.71 14.97 -6.70
C LYS A 41 -7.85 14.42 -5.85
N ALA A 42 -9.01 14.16 -6.45
CA ALA A 42 -10.13 13.54 -5.74
C ALA A 42 -9.80 12.09 -5.33
N THR A 43 -9.17 11.33 -6.23
CA THR A 43 -8.80 9.94 -5.97
C THR A 43 -7.65 9.83 -4.96
N GLU A 44 -6.71 10.76 -4.97
CA GLU A 44 -5.63 10.87 -3.98
C GLU A 44 -6.19 11.02 -2.56
N LYS A 45 -7.19 11.89 -2.35
CA LYS A 45 -7.87 12.03 -1.06
C LYS A 45 -8.57 10.76 -0.58
N ILE A 46 -9.07 9.93 -1.50
CA ILE A 46 -9.67 8.63 -1.16
C ILE A 46 -8.58 7.68 -0.64
N ILE A 47 -7.40 7.69 -1.27
CA ILE A 47 -6.26 6.89 -0.81
C ILE A 47 -5.82 7.34 0.59
N ASP A 48 -5.76 8.65 0.86
CA ASP A 48 -5.43 9.15 2.19
C ASP A 48 -6.41 8.65 3.27
N ALA A 49 -7.71 8.68 2.97
CA ALA A 49 -8.74 8.16 3.88
C ALA A 49 -8.63 6.64 4.07
N ILE A 50 -8.25 5.89 3.03
CA ILE A 50 -7.98 4.45 3.13
C ILE A 50 -6.74 4.19 4.02
N ASP A 51 -5.69 4.99 3.88
CA ASP A 51 -4.47 4.84 4.67
C ASP A 51 -4.71 5.24 6.14
N ASP A 52 -5.61 6.20 6.42
CA ASP A 52 -6.11 6.50 7.78
C ASP A 52 -6.85 5.29 8.40
N VAL A 53 -7.66 4.58 7.61
CA VAL A 53 -8.35 3.36 8.06
C VAL A 53 -7.35 2.27 8.45
N ALA A 54 -6.28 2.09 7.66
CA ALA A 54 -5.19 1.19 8.06
C ALA A 54 -4.54 1.63 9.36
N GLU A 55 -4.24 2.92 9.52
CA GLU A 55 -3.64 3.45 10.74
C GLU A 55 -4.50 3.16 11.99
N VAL A 56 -5.81 3.30 11.90
CA VAL A 56 -6.73 2.99 13.02
C VAL A 56 -6.67 1.49 13.40
N VAL A 57 -6.57 0.61 12.42
CA VAL A 57 -6.64 -0.85 12.63
C VAL A 57 -5.28 -1.43 13.02
N THR A 58 -4.19 -1.01 12.39
CA THR A 58 -2.85 -1.59 12.58
C THR A 58 -1.95 -0.73 13.45
N SER A 59 -2.33 0.52 13.77
CA SER A 59 -1.42 1.56 14.28
C SER A 59 -0.26 1.88 13.34
N ASP A 60 -0.37 1.50 12.06
CA ASP A 60 0.63 1.74 11.02
C ASP A 60 -0.03 2.20 9.71
N ARG A 61 0.04 3.51 9.46
CA ARG A 61 -0.43 4.16 8.23
C ARG A 61 0.26 3.62 6.98
N ARG A 62 1.49 3.11 7.11
CA ARG A 62 2.28 2.59 5.99
C ARG A 62 2.02 1.10 5.74
N ALA A 63 1.01 0.50 6.38
CA ALA A 63 0.69 -0.91 6.21
C ALA A 63 0.48 -1.31 4.74
N PHE A 64 0.02 -0.39 3.89
CA PHE A 64 -0.17 -0.61 2.45
C PHE A 64 0.96 -0.10 1.56
N TYR A 65 1.96 0.55 2.13
CA TYR A 65 3.08 1.07 1.36
C TYR A 65 3.91 -0.13 0.92
N GLN A 66 4.41 -0.10 -0.33
CA GLN A 66 5.39 -1.10 -0.72
C GLN A 66 6.54 -1.02 0.28
N ARG A 67 6.93 -2.17 0.85
CA ARG A 67 8.21 -2.27 1.56
C ARG A 67 9.26 -1.74 0.61
N ASP A 68 10.06 -0.79 1.08
CA ASP A 68 11.24 -0.35 0.35
C ASP A 68 12.00 -1.59 -0.12
N ALA A 69 12.47 -1.57 -1.36
CA ALA A 69 13.37 -2.61 -1.84
C ALA A 69 14.58 -2.59 -0.92
N THR A 70 14.62 -3.50 0.06
CA THR A 70 15.80 -3.69 0.89
C THR A 70 16.91 -4.08 -0.08
N THR A 71 17.91 -3.20 -0.23
CA THR A 71 19.13 -3.52 -0.98
C THR A 71 19.56 -4.92 -0.55
N PRO A 72 19.63 -5.89 -1.47
CA PRO A 72 20.02 -7.24 -1.09
C PRO A 72 21.38 -7.16 -0.40
N GLY A 73 21.47 -7.70 0.82
CA GLY A 73 22.74 -7.75 1.55
C GLY A 73 23.80 -8.52 0.75
N LYS A 74 25.08 -8.37 1.14
CA LYS A 74 26.30 -8.92 0.49
C LYS A 74 26.31 -10.44 0.16
N ALA A 75 25.24 -11.16 0.41
CA ALA A 75 25.10 -12.60 0.19
C ALA A 75 24.32 -12.98 -1.08
N LEU A 76 24.18 -12.09 -2.07
CA LEU A 76 23.69 -12.52 -3.37
C LEU A 76 24.80 -13.19 -4.19
N PRO A 77 24.55 -14.36 -4.79
CA PRO A 77 25.48 -14.95 -5.75
C PRO A 77 25.67 -13.99 -6.94
N PRO A 78 26.86 -13.94 -7.54
CA PRO A 78 27.14 -13.01 -8.63
C PRO A 78 26.16 -13.22 -9.79
N VAL A 79 25.45 -12.16 -10.15
CA VAL A 79 24.57 -12.14 -11.33
C VAL A 79 25.45 -12.28 -12.57
N LYS A 80 25.44 -13.46 -13.19
CA LYS A 80 26.01 -13.64 -14.53
C LYS A 80 25.05 -13.03 -15.53
N TRP A 81 25.33 -11.81 -15.98
CA TRP A 81 24.70 -11.26 -17.17
C TRP A 81 25.09 -12.15 -18.36
N ARG A 82 24.11 -12.79 -19.01
CA ARG A 82 24.34 -13.37 -20.33
C ARG A 82 24.48 -12.20 -21.30
N THR A 83 25.68 -11.97 -21.80
CA THR A 83 25.88 -11.28 -23.07
C THR A 83 25.16 -12.10 -24.13
N VAL A 84 24.23 -11.48 -24.84
CA VAL A 84 23.67 -12.02 -26.08
C VAL A 84 24.70 -11.68 -27.16
N GLU A 85 25.34 -12.70 -27.72
CA GLU A 85 26.08 -12.61 -28.99
C GLU A 85 25.09 -12.62 -30.16
#